data_AF-A0A946U7W9-F1
#
_entry.id   AF-A0A946U7W9-F1
#
_cell.length_a   1.000
_cell.length_b   1.000
_cell.length_c   1.000
_cell.angle_alpha   90.00
_cell.angle_beta   90.00
_cell.angle_gamma   90.00
#
_symmetry.space_group_name_H-M   'P 1'
#
loop_
_entity.id
_entity.type
_entity.pdbx_description
1 polymer ?
#
loop_
_entity_poly.entity_id
_entity_poly.type
_entity_poly.pdbx_seq_one_letter_code
_entity_poly.pdbx_strand_id
1 'polypeptide(L)' 'YSGLFLAFWATPDMSLGHLVFALGMTVYVLLAVPLEERDLASHLGRAYGSYAQRVPKFIPSPGRVHKSVRSEESAPSGMR' A
#
# COMPACT_ATOMS: atom_id res chain seq x y z
N TYR A 1 -1.60 5.36 7.08
CA TYR A 1 -0.75 6.51 6.69
C TYR A 1 -1.49 7.59 5.91
N SER A 2 -2.35 7.24 4.96
CA SER A 2 -3.06 8.19 4.10
C SER A 2 -3.89 9.26 4.85
N GLY A 3 -4.57 8.90 5.95
CA GLY A 3 -5.33 9.88 6.76
C GLY A 3 -4.45 10.92 7.47
N LEU A 4 -3.32 10.50 8.05
CA LEU A 4 -2.34 11.41 8.66
C LEU A 4 -1.67 12.30 7.61
N PHE A 5 -1.38 11.73 6.45
CA PHE A 5 -0.82 12.47 5.31
C PHE A 5 -1.78 13.58 4.86
N LEU A 6 -3.05 13.26 4.65
CA LEU A 6 -4.06 14.26 4.29
C LEU A 6 -4.19 15.37 5.35
N ALA A 7 -4.10 15.03 6.64
CA ALA A 7 -4.16 16.02 7.72
C ALA A 7 -3.01 17.04 7.67
N PHE A 8 -1.78 16.62 7.34
CA PHE A 8 -0.65 17.54 7.20
C PHE A 8 -0.77 18.47 5.99
N TRP A 9 -1.43 18.00 4.93
CA TRP A 9 -1.60 18.76 3.69
C TRP A 9 -2.91 19.57 3.63
N ALA A 10 -3.86 19.35 4.55
CA ALA A 10 -5.15 20.02 4.60
C ALA A 10 -5.13 21.35 5.39
N THR A 11 -3.98 22.02 5.48
CA THR A 11 -3.87 23.35 6.09
C THR A 11 -4.03 24.44 5.02
N PRO A 12 -5.02 25.36 5.14
CA PRO A 12 -5.27 26.39 4.13
C PRO A 12 -4.17 27.47 4.06
N ASP A 13 -3.47 27.70 5.18
CA ASP A 13 -2.34 28.63 5.27
C ASP A 13 -1.05 27.83 5.52
N MET A 14 -0.29 27.61 4.45
CA MET A 14 0.95 26.84 4.47
C MET A 14 2.12 27.79 4.73
N SER A 15 2.43 28.02 6.02
CA SER A 15 3.68 28.69 6.37
C SER A 15 4.88 27.85 5.91
N LEU A 16 6.02 28.49 5.64
CA LEU A 16 7.24 27.79 5.21
C LEU A 16 7.62 26.64 6.17
N GLY A 17 7.40 26.82 7.47
CA GLY A 17 7.60 25.78 8.48
C GLY A 17 6.67 24.58 8.32
N HIS A 18 5.38 24.80 8.03
CA HIS A 18 4.43 23.71 7.77
C HIS A 18 4.78 22.97 6.47
N LEU A 19 5.24 23.67 5.43
CA LEU A 19 5.65 23.05 4.17
C LEU A 19 6.84 22.12 4.37
N VAL A 20 7.87 22.59 5.08
CA VAL A 20 9.05 21.80 5.42
C VAL A 20 8.67 20.60 6.28
N PHE A 21 7.78 20.78 7.26
CA PHE A 21 7.28 19.68 8.08
C PHE A 21 6.49 18.64 7.28
N ALA A 22 5.54 19.06 6.45
CA ALA A 22 4.74 18.16 5.62
C ALA A 22 5.59 17.38 4.61
N LEU A 23 6.60 18.04 4.00
CA LEU A 23 7.59 17.38 3.15
C LEU A 23 8.44 16.39 3.95
N GLY A 24 8.93 16.77 5.13
CA GLY A 24 9.69 15.89 6.02
C GLY A 24 8.89 14.64 6.39
N MET A 25 7.63 14.80 6.78
CA MET A 25 6.72 13.69 7.08
C MET A 25 6.43 12.83 5.85
N THR A 26 6.34 13.45 4.66
CA THR A 26 6.15 12.73 3.39
C THR A 26 7.34 11.83 3.09
N VAL A 27 8.55 12.39 3.14
CA VAL A 27 9.79 11.64 2.94
C VAL A 27 9.92 10.53 3.98
N TYR A 28 9.64 10.85 5.25
CA TYR A 28 9.66 9.87 6.34
C TYR A 28 8.76 8.66 6.06
N VAL A 29 7.50 8.89 5.67
CA VAL A 29 6.56 7.80 5.36
C VAL A 29 7.02 6.99 4.14
N LEU A 30 7.53 7.65 3.10
CA LEU A 30 8.03 6.97 1.90
C LEU A 30 9.26 6.08 2.18
N LEU A 31 10.08 6.45 3.15
CA LEU A 31 11.24 5.65 3.58
C LEU A 31 10.87 4.55 4.60
N ALA A 32 9.94 4.83 5.51
CA ALA A 32 9.54 3.90 6.56
C ALA A 32 8.79 2.67 6.02
N VAL A 33 7.80 2.89 5.14
CA VAL A 33 6.96 1.81 4.59
C VAL A 33 7.76 0.66 3.94
N PRO A 34 8.73 0.90 3.03
CA PRO A 34 9.47 -0.19 2.41
C PRO A 34 10.41 -0.93 3.39
N LEU A 35 10.84 -0.28 4.48
CA LEU A 35 11.62 -0.95 5.53
C LEU A 35 10.73 -1.88 6.36
N GLU A 36 9.56 -1.40 6.75
CA GLU A 36 8.58 -2.17 7.52
C GLU A 36 8.08 -3.38 6.73
N GLU A 37 7.85 -3.25 5.43
CA GLU A 37 7.45 -4.40 4.60
C GLU A 37 8.54 -5.42 4.38
N ARG A 38 9.81 -5.00 4.34
CA ARG A 38 10.94 -5.94 4.28
C ARG A 38 11.00 -6.77 5.56
N ASP A 39 10.75 -6.14 6.69
CA ASP A 39 10.68 -6.80 7.99
C ASP A 39 9.45 -7.71 8.12
N LEU A 40 8.29 -7.29 7.59
CA LEU A 40 7.11 -8.16 7.52
C LEU A 40 7.35 -9.35 6.58
N ALA A 41 8.04 -9.14 5.45
CA ALA A 41 8.37 -10.22 4.52
C ALA A 41 9.36 -11.23 5.13
N SER A 42 10.30 -10.80 5.98
CA SER A 42 11.20 -11.72 6.69
C SER A 42 10.47 -12.50 7.78
N HIS A 43 9.56 -11.86 8.53
CA HIS A 43 8.83 -12.51 9.63
C HIS A 43 7.67 -13.42 9.18
N LEU A 44 6.88 -13.01 8.17
CA LEU A 44 5.70 -13.74 7.71
C LEU A 44 5.94 -14.61 6.46
N GLY A 45 7.08 -14.44 5.78
CA GLY A 45 7.50 -15.29 4.66
C GLY A 45 6.57 -15.26 3.45
N ARG A 46 6.40 -16.42 2.79
CA ARG A 46 5.74 -16.53 1.47
C ARG A 46 4.27 -16.09 1.45
N ALA A 47 3.56 -16.24 2.57
CA ALA A 47 2.15 -15.83 2.68
C ALA A 47 2.01 -14.31 2.50
N TYR A 48 2.88 -13.54 3.16
CA TYR A 48 2.93 -12.09 3.01
C TYR A 48 3.40 -11.67 1.62
N GLY A 49 4.39 -12.36 1.04
CA GLY A 49 4.83 -12.10 -0.33
C GLY A 49 3.71 -12.22 -1.37
N SER A 50 2.86 -13.25 -1.24
CA SER A 50 1.72 -13.47 -2.13
C SER A 50 0.62 -12.41 -1.99
N TYR A 51 0.45 -11.87 -0.78
CA TYR A 51 -0.46 -10.76 -0.50
C TYR A 51 0.10 -9.41 -1.00
N ALA A 52 1.37 -9.12 -0.72
CA ALA A 52 2.05 -7.88 -1.10
C ALA A 52 2.15 -7.70 -2.62
N GLN A 53 2.13 -8.78 -3.40
CA GLN A 53 2.04 -8.69 -4.87
C GLN A 53 0.66 -8.24 -5.37
N ARG A 54 -0.40 -8.47 -4.59
CA ARG A 54 -1.80 -8.17 -4.97
C ARG A 54 -2.21 -6.77 -4.53
N VAL A 55 -1.67 -6.28 -3.42
CA VAL A 55 -2.05 -4.99 -2.82
C VAL A 55 -0.94 -3.95 -3.05
N PRO A 56 -1.20 -2.89 -3.85
CA PRO A 56 -0.24 -1.79 -4.00
C PRO A 56 -0.11 -0.98 -2.69
N LYS A 57 1.11 -0.57 -2.40
CA LYS A 57 1.54 -0.02 -1.10
C LYS A 57 1.03 1.40 -0.81
N PHE A 58 0.97 2.23 -1.85
CA PHE A 58 0.67 3.67 -1.71
C PHE A 58 -0.57 4.13 -2.48
N ILE A 59 -0.78 3.58 -3.68
CA ILE A 59 -1.88 3.98 -4.56
C ILE A 59 -2.85 2.80 -4.70
N PRO A 60 -4.07 2.87 -4.12
CA PRO A 60 -5.05 1.80 -4.26
C PRO A 60 -5.47 1.67 -5.72
N SER A 61 -5.28 0.47 -6.29
CA SER A 61 -5.74 0.14 -7.65
C SER A 61 -6.98 -0.75 -7.56
N PRO A 62 -8.21 -0.23 -7.79
CA PRO A 62 -9.45 -0.97 -7.58
C PRO A 62 -9.62 -2.22 -8.48
N GLY A 63 -8.86 -2.34 -9.57
CA GLY A 63 -8.98 -3.47 -10.51
C GLY A 63 -8.11 -4.70 -10.23
N ARG A 64 -7.18 -4.67 -9.26
CA ARG A 64 -6.18 -5.73 -9.08
C ARG A 64 -6.62 -6.84 -8.11
N VAL A 65 -7.53 -6.52 -7.18
CA VAL A 65 -8.07 -7.45 -6.19
C VAL A 65 -9.03 -8.47 -6.83
N HIS A 66 -9.76 -8.10 -7.88
CA HIS A 66 -10.80 -8.97 -8.47
C HIS A 66 -10.24 -10.08 -9.40
N LYS A 67 -8.99 -10.00 -9.85
CA LYS A 67 -8.42 -10.99 -10.78
C LYS A 67 -8.05 -12.32 -10.13
N SER A 68 -7.90 -12.39 -8.81
CA SER A 68 -7.50 -13.63 -8.12
C SER A 68 -8.62 -14.64 -8.02
N VAL A 69 -9.83 -14.18 -7.68
CA VAL A 69 -10.99 -15.03 -7.44
C VAL A 69 -11.48 -15.68 -8.75
N ARG A 70 -11.40 -14.95 -9.88
CA ARG A 70 -11.89 -15.42 -11.17
C ARG A 70 -11.01 -16.50 -11.83
N SER A 71 -9.72 -16.58 -11.49
CA SER A 71 -8.82 -17.58 -12.11
C SER A 71 -8.98 -18.99 -11.55
N GLU A 72 -9.47 -19.13 -10.30
CA GLU A 72 -9.81 -20.43 -9.72
C GLU A 72 -11.19 -20.92 -10.18
N GLU A 73 -12.12 -20.01 -10.44
CA GLU A 73 -13.48 -20.33 -10.91
C GLU A 73 -13.55 -20.66 -12.41
N SER A 74 -12.52 -20.30 -13.19
CA SER A 74 -12.48 -20.56 -14.64
C SER A 74 -11.89 -21.92 -15.01
N ALA A 75 -11.60 -22.81 -14.05
CA ALA A 75 -11.34 -24.21 -14.36
C ALA A 75 -12.69 -24.88 -14.66
N PRO A 76 -13.00 -25.23 -15.93
CA PRO A 76 -14.28 -25.85 -16.23
C PRO A 76 -14.36 -27.19 -15.50
N SER A 77 -15.27 -27.27 -14.54
CA SER A 77 -15.82 -28.53 -14.05
C SER A 77 -16.56 -29.16 -15.22
N GLY A 78 -15.81 -29.95 -15.98
CA GLY A 78 -16.20 -30.54 -17.24
C GLY A 78 -15.76 -31.99 -17.29
N MET A 79 -16.54 -32.82 -16.58
CA MET A 79 -16.90 -34.18 -16.99
C MET A 79 -15.84 -35.29 -16.85
N ARG A 80 -16.15 -36.19 -15.88
CA ARG A 80 -15.66 -37.56 -15.63
C ARG A 80 -14.50 -37.72 -14.64
#